data_AF-A0A257MKH0-F1
#
_entry.id   AF-A0A257MKH0-F1
#
_cell.length_a   1.000
_cell.length_b   1.000
_cell.length_c   1.000
_cell.angle_alpha   90.00
_cell.angle_beta   90.00
_cell.angle_gamma   90.00
#
_symmetry.space_group_name_H-M   'P 1'
#
loop_
_entity.id
_entity.type
_entity.pdbx_description
1 polymer ?
#
loop_
_entity_poly.entity_id
_entity_poly.type
_entity_poly.pdbx_seq_one_letter_code
_entity_poly.pdbx_strand_id
1 'polypeptide(L)'
;MDAIDEIDKRILKAIYARSPSGWVFSVNVKSALRLEKKAMLDHLPRLKELGYINTQSGSYEEGHLILKDGFNQLQLTDLGRSLLWKR
;
A
#
# COMPACT_ATOMS: atom_id res chain seq x y z
N MET A 1 8.36 -18.44 8.78
CA MET A 1 8.35 -17.83 7.43
C MET A 1 7.61 -16.50 7.56
N ASP A 2 8.24 -15.38 7.23
CA ASP A 2 7.53 -14.10 7.18
C ASP A 2 6.38 -14.23 6.19
N ALA A 3 5.15 -13.90 6.60
CA ALA A 3 3.96 -13.99 5.77
C ALA A 3 3.94 -12.99 4.60
N ILE A 4 5.01 -12.20 4.42
CA ILE A 4 5.16 -11.14 3.43
C ILE A 4 6.53 -11.24 2.75
N ASP A 5 6.58 -10.91 1.46
CA ASP A 5 7.81 -10.92 0.66
C ASP A 5 8.53 -9.56 0.64
N GLU A 6 9.60 -9.44 -0.13
CA GLU A 6 10.39 -8.21 -0.21
C GLU A 6 9.63 -7.06 -0.90
N ILE A 7 8.75 -7.36 -1.87
CA ILE A 7 7.95 -6.34 -2.53
C ILE A 7 6.89 -5.81 -1.57
N ASP A 8 6.24 -6.70 -0.81
CA ASP A 8 5.33 -6.34 0.27
C ASP A 8 6.01 -5.37 1.27
N LYS A 9 7.22 -5.72 1.75
CA LYS A 9 8.01 -4.88 2.65
C LYS A 9 8.33 -3.51 2.04
N ARG A 10 8.67 -3.45 0.75
CA ARG A 10 8.91 -2.20 0.02
C ARG A 10 7.65 -1.35 -0.11
N ILE A 11 6.49 -1.96 -0.35
CA ILE A 11 5.19 -1.29 -0.40
C ILE A 11 4.87 -0.66 0.97
N LEU A 12 4.97 -1.43 2.05
CA LEU A 12 4.70 -0.92 3.40
C LEU A 12 5.62 0.27 3.77
N LYS A 13 6.91 0.16 3.46
CA LYS A 13 7.88 1.25 3.65
C LYS A 13 7.52 2.50 2.83
N ALA A 14 7.10 2.32 1.58
CA ALA A 14 6.72 3.43 0.71
C ALA A 14 5.44 4.13 1.17
N ILE A 15 4.46 3.39 1.71
CA ILE A 15 3.28 3.98 2.35
C ILE A 15 3.72 4.80 3.57
N TYR A 16 4.52 4.20 4.47
CA TYR A 16 5.01 4.86 5.68
C TYR A 16 5.78 6.16 5.40
N ALA A 17 6.68 6.12 4.41
CA ALA A 17 7.50 7.28 4.02
C ALA A 17 6.65 8.44 3.47
N ARG A 18 5.47 8.16 2.92
CA ARG A 18 4.54 9.18 2.42
C ARG A 18 3.60 9.68 3.50
N SER A 19 3.08 8.78 4.32
CA SER A 19 2.29 9.12 5.49
C SER A 19 2.39 8.00 6.53
N PRO A 20 3.04 8.25 7.69
CA PRO A 20 3.18 7.23 8.73
C PRO A 20 1.83 6.75 9.31
N SER A 21 0.85 7.66 9.39
CA SER A 21 -0.46 7.41 10.01
C SER A 21 -1.67 7.77 9.14
N GLY A 22 -1.47 8.47 8.02
CA GLY A 22 -2.54 8.97 7.17
C GLY A 22 -2.76 8.16 5.89
N TRP A 23 -3.73 8.60 5.10
CA TRP A 23 -4.06 8.04 3.80
C TRP A 23 -3.11 8.54 2.70
N VAL A 24 -2.76 7.64 1.79
CA VAL A 24 -1.86 7.90 0.65
C VAL A 24 -2.46 7.32 -0.61
N PHE A 25 -2.43 8.06 -1.71
CA PHE A 25 -2.87 7.51 -2.99
C PHE A 25 -1.95 6.37 -3.47
N SER A 26 -2.54 5.27 -3.92
CA SER A 26 -1.85 4.08 -4.45
C SER A 26 -0.90 4.43 -5.61
N VAL A 27 -1.27 5.41 -6.45
CA VAL A 27 -0.44 5.90 -7.55
C VAL A 27 0.88 6.53 -7.07
N ASN A 28 0.89 7.21 -5.92
CA ASN A 28 2.08 7.83 -5.36
C ASN A 28 3.06 6.77 -4.85
N VAL A 29 2.53 5.69 -4.26
CA VAL A 29 3.32 4.55 -3.80
C VAL A 29 3.87 3.76 -5.00
N LYS A 30 3.05 3.52 -6.03
CA LYS A 30 3.50 2.90 -7.28
C LYS A 30 4.65 3.67 -7.93
N SER A 31 4.49 4.99 -8.05
CA SER A 31 5.47 5.87 -8.67
C SER A 31 6.76 5.92 -7.87
N ALA A 32 6.69 5.95 -6.54
CA ALA A 32 7.86 5.91 -5.67
C ALA A 32 8.67 4.62 -5.83
N LEU A 33 8.01 3.49 -6.02
CA LEU A 33 8.66 2.20 -6.16
C LEU A 33 9.02 1.81 -7.61
N ARG A 34 8.58 2.62 -8.59
CA ARG A 34 8.66 2.32 -10.03
C ARG A 34 8.11 0.92 -10.35
N LEU A 35 7.07 0.50 -9.63
CA LEU A 35 6.45 -0.80 -9.83
C LEU A 35 5.48 -0.77 -11.02
N GLU A 36 5.40 -1.92 -11.69
CA GLU A 36 4.34 -2.17 -12.64
C GLU A 36 2.98 -2.19 -11.95
N LYS A 37 1.94 -1.76 -12.68
CA LYS A 37 0.56 -1.77 -12.17
C LYS A 37 0.14 -3.17 -11.72
N LYS A 38 0.50 -4.20 -12.50
CA LYS A 38 0.16 -5.60 -12.20
C LYS A 38 0.77 -6.06 -10.89
N ALA A 39 2.08 -5.88 -10.71
CA ALA A 39 2.76 -6.24 -9.47
C ALA A 39 2.07 -5.60 -8.26
N MET A 40 1.78 -4.29 -8.31
CA MET A 40 1.11 -3.61 -7.21
C MET A 40 -0.31 -4.16 -6.93
N LEU A 41 -1.04 -4.55 -7.97
CA LEU A 41 -2.37 -5.17 -7.85
C LEU A 41 -2.32 -6.58 -7.26
N ASP A 42 -1.22 -7.30 -7.41
CA ASP A 42 -1.06 -8.65 -6.84
C ASP A 42 -0.74 -8.59 -5.33
N HIS A 43 0.00 -7.56 -4.89
CA HIS A 43 0.43 -7.42 -3.49
C HIS A 43 -0.58 -6.70 -2.58
N LEU A 44 -1.27 -5.66 -3.08
CA LEU A 44 -2.16 -4.86 -2.23
C LEU A 44 -3.37 -5.61 -1.64
N PRO A 45 -4.08 -6.48 -2.39
CA PRO A 45 -5.16 -7.30 -1.83
C PRO A 45 -4.65 -8.20 -0.70
N ARG A 46 -3.52 -8.87 -0.90
CA ARG A 46 -2.89 -9.73 0.11
C ARG A 46 -2.50 -8.94 1.36
N LEU A 47 -1.88 -7.77 1.21
CA LEU A 47 -1.51 -6.91 2.35
C LEU A 47 -2.73 -6.44 3.15
N LYS A 48 -3.86 -6.22 2.48
CA LYS A 48 -5.14 -5.89 3.11
C LYS A 48 -5.72 -7.09 3.85
N GLU A 49 -5.74 -8.27 3.23
CA GLU A 49 -6.22 -9.52 3.85
C GLU A 49 -5.42 -9.89 5.10
N LEU A 50 -4.10 -9.66 5.08
CA LEU A 50 -3.22 -9.86 6.23
C LEU A 50 -3.34 -8.76 7.30
N GLY A 51 -4.16 -7.73 7.06
CA GLY A 51 -4.43 -6.66 8.01
C GLY A 51 -3.32 -5.63 8.17
N TYR A 52 -2.37 -5.54 7.23
CA TYR A 52 -1.27 -4.57 7.29
C TYR A 52 -1.66 -3.18 6.75
N ILE A 53 -2.65 -3.13 5.87
CA ILE A 53 -3.15 -1.88 5.29
C ILE A 53 -4.67 -1.81 5.32
N ASN A 54 -5.18 -0.59 5.46
CA ASN A 54 -6.55 -0.24 5.10
C ASN A 54 -6.57 0.30 3.67
N THR A 55 -7.69 0.08 2.98
CA THR A 55 -7.93 0.63 1.63
C THR A 55 -9.26 1.35 1.60
N GLN A 56 -9.32 2.52 0.97
CA GLN A 56 -10.58 3.22 0.73
C GLN A 56 -10.60 3.91 -0.64
N SER A 57 -11.78 4.35 -1.04
CA SER A 57 -11.99 5.16 -2.24
C SER A 57 -11.92 6.64 -1.85
N GLY A 58 -10.97 7.37 -2.42
CA GLY A 58 -10.85 8.82 -2.33
C GLY A 58 -11.36 9.53 -3.60
N SER A 59 -11.56 10.84 -3.51
CA SER A 59 -12.02 11.67 -4.63
C SER A 59 -11.12 11.53 -5.86
N TYR A 60 -11.75 11.50 -7.03
CA TYR A 60 -11.11 11.25 -8.31
C TYR A 60 -10.64 12.56 -8.95
N GLU A 61 -9.37 12.64 -9.30
CA GLU A 61 -8.90 13.42 -10.45
C GLU A 61 -8.34 12.44 -11.49
N GLU A 62 -8.45 12.75 -12.77
CA GLU A 62 -8.06 11.86 -13.86
C GLU A 62 -6.59 11.39 -13.73
N GLY A 63 -6.32 10.11 -14.01
CA GLY A 63 -4.96 9.53 -14.01
C GLY A 63 -4.59 8.64 -12.81
N HIS A 64 -5.52 8.37 -11.90
CA HIS A 64 -5.26 7.59 -10.68
C HIS A 64 -5.24 6.07 -10.92
N LEU A 65 -4.37 5.36 -10.21
CA LEU A 65 -4.33 3.90 -10.19
C LEU A 65 -5.53 3.36 -9.39
N ILE A 66 -6.58 2.97 -10.10
CA ILE A 66 -7.78 2.39 -9.50
C ILE A 66 -7.57 0.88 -9.31
N LEU A 67 -7.65 0.39 -8.07
CA LEU A 67 -7.71 -1.05 -7.77
C LEU A 67 -9.03 -1.63 -8.29
N LYS A 68 -9.12 -2.96 -8.49
CA LYS A 68 -10.32 -3.62 -9.05
C LYS A 68 -11.64 -3.23 -8.36
N ASP A 69 -11.59 -2.82 -7.10
CA ASP A 69 -12.77 -2.45 -6.30
C ASP A 69 -12.98 -0.92 -6.16
N GLY A 70 -12.31 -0.10 -6.96
CA GLY A 70 -12.42 1.37 -6.87
C GLY A 70 -11.52 2.00 -5.80
N PHE A 71 -10.82 1.20 -5.00
CA PHE A 71 -9.91 1.71 -3.97
C PHE A 71 -8.67 2.36 -4.61
N ASN A 72 -8.33 3.55 -4.12
CA ASN A 72 -7.18 4.32 -4.62
C ASN A 72 -6.36 4.95 -3.48
N GLN A 73 -6.79 4.81 -2.23
CA GLN A 73 -6.07 5.27 -1.04
C GLN A 73 -5.70 4.10 -0.14
N LEU A 74 -4.50 4.19 0.44
CA LEU A 74 -3.85 3.20 1.29
C LEU A 74 -3.47 3.86 2.61
N GLN A 75 -3.67 3.18 3.73
CA GLN A 75 -3.19 3.61 5.04
C GLN A 75 -2.60 2.40 5.76
N LEU A 76 -1.49 2.58 6.49
CA LEU A 76 -0.96 1.51 7.34
C LEU A 76 -1.86 1.30 8.56
N THR A 77 -2.07 0.04 8.93
CA THR A 77 -2.62 -0.31 10.25
C THR A 77 -1.51 -0.25 11.30
N ASP A 78 -1.87 -0.38 12.58
CA ASP A 78 -0.87 -0.53 13.65
C ASP A 78 -0.01 -1.78 13.45
N LEU A 79 -0.62 -2.87 12.96
CA LEU A 79 0.11 -4.08 12.60
C LEU A 79 1.12 -3.83 11.47
N GLY A 80 0.70 -3.12 10.41
CA GLY A 80 1.58 -2.74 9.30
C GLY A 80 2.75 -1.85 9.75
N ARG A 81 2.49 -0.89 10.64
CA ARG A 81 3.53 -0.05 11.25
C ARG A 81 4.50 -0.85 12.11
N SER A 82 4.01 -1.79 12.91
CA SER A 82 4.84 -2.58 13.82
C SER A 82 5.94 -3.37 13.10
N LEU A 83 5.71 -3.76 11.85
CA LEU A 83 6.70 -4.44 11.01
C LEU A 83 7.87 -3.54 10.60
N LEU A 84 7.68 -2.21 10.61
CA LEU A 84 8.69 -1.24 10.25
C LEU A 84 9.56 -0.83 11.45
N TRP A 85 9.09 -1.08 12.67
CA TRP A 85 9.81 -0.79 13.92
C TRP A 85 10.68 -1.95 14.42
N LYS A 86 10.53 -3.16 13.88
CA LYS A 86 11.48 -4.25 14.13
C LYS A 86 12.78 -3.98 13.39
N ARG A 87 13.64 -3.17 14.00
CA ARG A 87 15.05 -3.00 13.64
C ARG A 87 15.91 -3.07 14.89
#